data_AF-A0A078AMV2-F1
#
_entry.id   AF-A0A078AMV2-F1
#
_cell.length_a   1.000
_cell.length_b   1.000
_cell.length_c   1.000
_cell.angle_alpha   90.00
_cell.angle_beta   90.00
_cell.angle_gamma   90.00
#
_symmetry.space_group_name_H-M   'P 1'
#
loop_
_entity.id
_entity.type
_entity.pdbx_description
1 polymer ?
#
loop_
_entity_poly.entity_id
_entity_poly.type
_entity_poly.pdbx_seq_one_letter_code
_entity_poly.pdbx_strand_id
1 'polypeptide(L)'
;MFQSIQLITLASILTIIQTLSNQLSFKNLLAQSRALQVDPDEGWTEIKYEYEIQKDWNVSLNKRYSYDGDSDTHYFIVYKKDNPHNIKSTTKPRTEMAIRHYWTTNGSHQFEGEVYVPLGTSGVSLLQIFGGNMSATKPQATSFMLQIDNGNLTSQSNKVLQQDSYDRWIKVNIIHHASTRKILLFLDGINVYKTTDSGQDQHLFMCGANTQKNASNLMIVKWRNIKIFTK
;
A
#
# COMPACT_ATOMS: atom_id res chain seq x y z
N MET A 1 33.33 19.76 46.96
CA MET A 1 33.49 19.19 45.61
C MET A 1 33.55 17.68 45.74
N PHE A 2 32.41 16.98 45.71
CA PHE A 2 32.37 15.52 45.51
C PHE A 2 31.03 15.19 44.84
N GLN A 3 31.09 14.66 43.62
CA GLN A 3 29.95 14.17 42.85
C GLN A 3 29.45 12.87 43.49
N SER A 4 28.16 12.83 43.83
CA SER A 4 27.46 11.63 44.27
C SER A 4 27.24 10.68 43.08
N ILE A 5 27.97 9.57 43.06
CA ILE A 5 27.74 8.46 42.13
C ILE A 5 26.51 7.69 42.63
N GLN A 6 25.42 7.67 41.85
CA GLN A 6 24.24 6.86 42.17
C GLN A 6 24.61 5.37 42.10
N LEU A 7 24.51 4.67 43.23
CA LEU A 7 24.61 3.20 43.28
C LEU A 7 23.40 2.61 42.54
N ILE A 8 23.63 2.08 41.35
CA ILE A 8 22.67 1.21 40.67
C ILE A 8 22.66 -0.12 41.43
N THR A 9 21.51 -0.48 41.99
CA THR A 9 21.39 -1.73 42.76
C THR A 9 21.50 -2.96 41.85
N LEU A 10 21.95 -4.11 42.38
CA LEU A 10 22.07 -5.38 41.66
C LEU A 10 20.77 -5.79 40.94
N ALA A 11 19.61 -5.51 41.53
CA ALA A 11 18.31 -5.78 40.91
C ALA A 11 18.11 -4.97 39.61
N SER A 12 18.44 -3.68 39.64
CA SER A 12 18.38 -2.81 38.45
C SER A 12 19.37 -3.21 37.35
N ILE A 13 20.56 -3.72 37.71
CA ILE A 13 21.52 -4.25 36.72
C ILE A 13 20.95 -5.50 36.05
N LEU A 14 20.35 -6.40 36.82
CA LEU A 14 19.75 -7.64 36.29
C LEU A 14 18.57 -7.33 35.35
N THR A 15 17.72 -6.36 35.69
CA THR A 15 16.62 -5.92 34.82
C THR A 15 17.14 -5.35 33.50
N ILE A 16 18.17 -4.48 33.54
CA ILE A 16 18.78 -3.90 32.34
C ILE A 16 19.39 -4.98 31.45
N ILE A 17 20.12 -5.94 32.03
CA ILE A 17 20.70 -7.07 31.29
C ILE A 17 19.60 -7.89 30.61
N GLN A 18 18.50 -8.16 31.32
CA GLN A 18 17.39 -8.93 30.77
C GLN A 18 16.65 -8.18 29.65
N THR A 19 16.45 -6.86 29.78
CA THR A 19 15.89 -6.02 28.72
C THR A 19 16.79 -5.98 27.50
N LEU A 20 18.11 -5.81 27.66
CA LEU A 20 19.06 -5.80 26.56
C LEU A 20 19.16 -7.16 25.87
N SER A 21 19.14 -8.25 26.65
CA SER A 21 19.15 -9.62 26.12
C SER A 21 17.89 -9.91 25.31
N ASN A 22 16.73 -9.47 25.79
CA ASN A 22 15.47 -9.55 25.04
C ASN A 22 15.54 -8.72 23.75
N GLN A 23 16.01 -7.47 23.80
CA GLN A 23 16.15 -6.64 22.60
C GLN A 23 17.12 -7.24 21.56
N LEU A 24 18.24 -7.82 22.01
CA LEU A 24 19.21 -8.49 21.14
C LEU A 24 18.61 -9.76 20.51
N SER A 25 17.88 -10.54 21.30
CA SER A 25 17.13 -11.72 20.83
C SER A 25 16.09 -11.33 19.78
N PHE A 26 15.31 -10.27 20.02
CA PHE A 26 14.34 -9.74 19.06
C PHE A 26 15.00 -9.26 17.76
N LYS A 27 16.14 -8.56 17.83
CA LYS A 27 16.89 -8.15 16.62
C LYS A 27 17.39 -9.36 15.82
N ASN A 28 17.87 -10.40 16.50
CA ASN A 28 18.32 -11.63 15.86
C ASN A 28 17.17 -12.42 15.24
N LEU A 29 16.01 -12.47 15.89
CA LEU A 29 14.77 -13.04 15.35
C LEU A 29 14.29 -12.27 14.11
N LEU A 30 14.35 -10.94 14.12
CA LEU A 30 14.04 -10.10 12.95
C LEU A 30 15.03 -10.30 11.80
N ALA A 31 16.32 -10.46 12.11
CA ALA A 31 17.35 -10.75 11.11
C ALA A 31 17.19 -12.17 10.53
N GLN A 32 16.88 -13.17 11.35
CA GLN A 32 16.57 -14.53 10.90
C GLN A 32 15.26 -14.61 10.12
N SER A 33 14.23 -13.85 10.50
CA SER A 33 12.99 -13.78 9.72
C SER A 33 13.20 -13.13 8.35
N ARG A 34 14.11 -12.16 8.24
CA ARG A 34 14.54 -11.61 6.94
C ARG A 34 15.32 -12.64 6.11
N ALA A 35 16.12 -13.50 6.74
CA ALA A 35 16.88 -14.55 6.06
C ALA A 35 16.04 -15.77 5.63
N LEU A 36 14.85 -15.96 6.20
CA LEU A 36 13.88 -17.01 5.84
C LEU A 36 12.75 -16.52 4.92
N GLN A 37 12.75 -15.25 4.53
CA GLN A 37 11.85 -14.78 3.49
C GLN A 37 12.36 -15.28 2.15
N VAL A 38 11.51 -16.07 1.45
CA VAL A 38 11.62 -16.23 0.00
C VAL A 38 11.76 -14.84 -0.58
N ASP A 39 12.82 -14.61 -1.37
CA ASP A 39 12.97 -13.38 -2.11
C ASP A 39 11.68 -13.18 -2.91
N PRO A 40 10.86 -12.15 -2.60
CA PRO A 40 9.63 -11.92 -3.32
C PRO A 40 9.89 -11.73 -4.82
N ASP A 41 11.13 -11.46 -5.24
CA ASP A 41 11.54 -11.14 -6.59
C ASP A 41 12.25 -12.32 -7.32
N GLU A 42 12.32 -13.53 -6.74
CA GLU A 42 12.92 -14.70 -7.41
C GLU A 42 12.10 -15.19 -8.61
N GLY A 43 12.69 -15.13 -9.81
CA GLY A 43 12.12 -15.61 -11.06
C GLY A 43 11.04 -14.71 -11.66
N TRP A 44 11.02 -13.44 -11.27
CA TRP A 44 10.14 -12.42 -11.84
C TRP A 44 10.78 -11.72 -13.04
N THR A 45 9.95 -11.35 -14.01
CA THR A 45 10.36 -10.51 -15.15
C THR A 45 9.69 -9.15 -15.03
N GLU A 46 10.48 -8.08 -14.93
CA GLU A 46 9.98 -6.71 -14.99
C GLU A 46 9.42 -6.42 -16.39
N ILE A 47 8.23 -5.85 -16.46
CA ILE A 47 7.59 -5.47 -17.72
C ILE A 47 7.46 -3.95 -17.81
N LYS A 48 7.56 -3.43 -19.03
CA LYS A 48 7.13 -2.06 -19.32
C LYS A 48 5.61 -2.01 -19.27
N TYR A 49 5.06 -0.88 -18.82
CA TYR A 49 3.63 -0.66 -18.73
C TYR A 49 3.26 0.74 -19.22
N GLU A 50 2.04 0.84 -19.73
CA GLU A 50 1.36 2.12 -19.95
C GLU A 50 0.35 2.36 -18.82
N TYR A 51 -0.15 3.57 -18.68
CA TYR A 51 -1.18 3.88 -17.69
C TYR A 51 -2.15 4.97 -18.15
N GLU A 52 -3.29 5.03 -17.47
CA GLU A 52 -4.27 6.11 -17.57
C GLU A 52 -4.47 6.73 -16.19
N ILE A 53 -4.53 8.07 -16.11
CA ILE A 53 -4.92 8.75 -14.88
C ILE A 53 -6.42 9.02 -14.90
N GLN A 54 -7.16 8.26 -14.08
CA GLN A 54 -8.55 8.55 -13.76
C GLN A 54 -8.60 9.69 -12.76
N LYS A 55 -9.42 10.71 -13.03
CA LYS A 55 -9.60 11.90 -12.19
C LYS A 55 -11.03 12.40 -12.30
N ASP A 56 -11.43 13.35 -11.44
CA ASP A 56 -12.66 14.14 -11.62
C ASP A 56 -12.89 14.51 -13.11
N TRP A 57 -14.07 14.14 -13.63
CA TRP A 57 -14.40 14.30 -15.04
C TRP A 57 -14.43 15.77 -15.48
N ASN A 58 -14.70 16.72 -14.57
CA ASN A 58 -14.86 18.14 -14.87
C ASN A 58 -13.66 19.02 -14.47
N VAL A 59 -12.56 18.42 -14.01
CA VAL A 59 -11.38 19.16 -13.58
C VAL A 59 -10.19 18.83 -14.47
N SER A 60 -9.35 19.81 -14.83
CA SER A 60 -8.15 19.56 -15.64
C SER A 60 -7.14 18.66 -14.93
N LEU A 61 -6.40 17.86 -15.70
CA LEU A 61 -5.47 16.87 -15.16
C LEU A 61 -4.39 17.48 -14.27
N ASN A 62 -3.80 18.59 -14.70
CA ASN A 62 -2.75 19.31 -13.95
C ASN A 62 -3.18 19.90 -12.61
N LYS A 63 -4.48 19.86 -12.26
CA LYS A 63 -4.99 20.25 -10.93
C LYS A 63 -5.14 19.07 -9.97
N ARG A 64 -4.94 17.85 -10.46
CA ARG A 64 -5.16 16.60 -9.73
C ARG A 64 -3.94 15.69 -9.78
N TYR A 65 -3.16 15.75 -10.86
CA TYR A 65 -2.00 14.93 -11.08
C TYR A 65 -0.82 15.74 -11.61
N SER A 66 0.37 15.40 -11.14
CA SER A 66 1.64 15.81 -11.73
C SER A 66 2.68 14.69 -11.58
N TYR A 67 3.68 14.70 -12.45
CA TYR A 67 4.82 13.78 -12.40
C TYR A 67 6.11 14.60 -12.35
N ASP A 68 6.99 14.22 -11.43
CA ASP A 68 8.35 14.73 -11.32
C ASP A 68 9.32 13.64 -11.79
N GLY A 69 9.94 13.84 -12.95
CA GLY A 69 10.84 12.88 -13.56
C GLY A 69 12.21 12.77 -12.88
N ASP A 70 12.64 13.79 -12.12
CA ASP A 70 13.94 13.76 -11.45
C ASP A 70 13.93 12.82 -10.24
N SER A 71 12.77 12.74 -9.56
CA SER A 71 12.55 11.90 -8.38
C SER A 71 11.66 10.68 -8.65
N ASP A 72 11.28 10.46 -9.91
CA ASP A 72 10.29 9.49 -10.36
C ASP A 72 8.98 9.52 -9.53
N THR A 73 8.54 10.73 -9.12
CA THR A 73 7.42 10.87 -8.19
C THR A 73 6.13 11.33 -8.88
N HIS A 74 5.11 10.49 -8.78
CA HIS A 74 3.73 10.80 -9.12
C HIS A 74 3.01 11.43 -7.94
N TYR A 75 2.32 12.56 -8.18
CA TYR A 75 1.52 13.27 -7.19
C TYR A 75 0.05 13.12 -7.53
N PHE A 76 -0.75 12.65 -6.58
CA PHE A 76 -2.19 12.47 -6.71
C PHE A 76 -2.90 13.32 -5.68
N ILE A 77 -3.78 14.20 -6.15
CA ILE A 77 -4.58 15.09 -5.32
C ILE A 77 -6.04 14.79 -5.61
N VAL A 78 -6.83 14.55 -4.57
CA VAL A 78 -8.28 14.43 -4.68
C VAL A 78 -8.95 15.19 -3.54
N TYR A 79 -10.02 15.91 -3.84
CA TYR A 79 -10.87 16.51 -2.83
C TYR A 79 -12.08 15.63 -2.58
N LYS A 80 -12.55 15.57 -1.33
CA LYS A 80 -13.73 14.78 -0.94
C LYS A 80 -14.99 15.13 -1.73
N LYS A 81 -15.10 16.39 -2.18
CA LYS A 81 -16.23 16.93 -2.94
C LYS A 81 -16.00 16.97 -4.45
N ASP A 82 -14.89 16.43 -4.94
CA ASP A 82 -14.72 16.24 -6.38
C ASP A 82 -15.84 15.36 -6.94
N ASN A 83 -15.99 15.37 -8.26
CA ASN A 83 -16.87 14.46 -8.95
C ASN A 83 -16.20 13.07 -9.14
N PRO A 84 -16.99 12.04 -9.46
CA PRO A 84 -16.47 10.75 -9.90
C PRO A 84 -15.59 10.91 -11.15
N HIS A 85 -14.87 9.85 -11.53
CA HIS A 85 -13.99 9.90 -12.71
C HIS A 85 -14.74 9.92 -14.05
N ASN A 86 -16.03 9.64 -14.03
CA ASN A 86 -16.90 9.62 -15.21
C ASN A 86 -18.27 10.20 -14.81
N ILE A 87 -18.90 10.95 -15.72
CA ILE A 87 -20.20 11.61 -15.50
C ILE A 87 -21.33 10.65 -15.12
N LYS A 88 -21.27 9.39 -15.56
CA LYS A 88 -22.27 8.34 -15.25
C LYS A 88 -21.88 7.48 -14.05
N SER A 89 -20.70 7.66 -13.47
CA SER A 89 -20.24 6.87 -12.35
C SER A 89 -20.88 7.36 -11.05
N THR A 90 -21.30 6.43 -10.19
CA THR A 90 -21.76 6.70 -8.82
C THR A 90 -20.66 6.46 -7.78
N THR A 91 -19.44 6.14 -8.22
CA THR A 91 -18.31 5.89 -7.32
C THR A 91 -17.81 7.18 -6.67
N LYS A 92 -17.06 7.05 -5.58
CA LYS A 92 -16.42 8.20 -4.96
C LYS A 92 -15.30 8.79 -5.85
N PRO A 93 -14.91 10.05 -5.62
CA PRO A 93 -13.88 10.72 -6.40
C PRO A 93 -12.52 10.03 -6.26
N ARG A 94 -11.71 10.15 -7.30
CA ARG A 94 -10.35 9.62 -7.31
C ARG A 94 -9.45 10.49 -8.17
N THR A 95 -8.16 10.43 -7.88
CA THR A 95 -7.08 10.67 -8.84
C THR A 95 -6.19 9.44 -8.76
N GLU A 96 -6.31 8.54 -9.72
CA GLU A 96 -5.78 7.18 -9.62
C GLU A 96 -5.23 6.73 -10.98
N MET A 97 -4.02 6.20 -10.96
CA MET A 97 -3.36 5.58 -12.09
C MET A 97 -3.87 4.15 -12.26
N ALA A 98 -4.50 3.88 -13.40
CA ALA A 98 -4.84 2.53 -13.85
C ALA A 98 -3.71 2.03 -14.77
N ILE A 99 -3.00 0.99 -14.34
CA ILE A 99 -1.90 0.40 -15.11
C ILE A 99 -2.51 -0.51 -16.19
N ARG A 100 -2.15 -0.26 -17.45
CA ARG A 100 -2.65 -1.01 -18.63
C ARG A 100 -1.93 -2.36 -18.80
N HIS A 101 -1.87 -3.12 -17.71
CA HIS A 101 -1.44 -4.51 -17.69
C HIS A 101 -2.57 -5.34 -17.09
N TYR A 102 -3.20 -6.15 -17.93
CA TYR A 102 -4.41 -6.89 -17.58
C TYR A 102 -4.12 -8.39 -17.52
N TRP A 103 -4.75 -9.07 -16.58
CA TRP A 103 -4.66 -10.52 -16.47
C TRP A 103 -5.97 -11.12 -15.97
N THR A 104 -6.14 -12.43 -16.11
CA THR A 104 -7.31 -13.15 -15.59
C THR A 104 -6.86 -14.14 -14.51
N THR A 105 -6.95 -15.45 -14.76
CA THR A 105 -6.62 -16.50 -13.79
C THR A 105 -5.23 -17.09 -13.97
N ASN A 106 -4.42 -16.58 -14.90
CA ASN A 106 -3.14 -17.19 -15.27
C ASN A 106 -1.96 -16.36 -14.77
N GLY A 107 -0.88 -17.06 -14.42
CA GLY A 107 0.37 -16.43 -13.98
C GLY A 107 0.31 -15.85 -12.58
N SER A 108 1.40 -15.21 -12.21
CA SER A 108 1.49 -14.32 -11.05
C SER A 108 1.87 -12.92 -11.51
N HIS A 109 1.33 -11.92 -10.83
CA HIS A 109 1.52 -10.52 -11.16
C HIS A 109 1.91 -9.77 -9.90
N GLN A 110 2.89 -8.87 -10.03
CA GLN A 110 3.42 -8.13 -8.91
C GLN A 110 3.46 -6.64 -9.25
N PHE A 111 3.06 -5.83 -8.28
CA PHE A 111 3.30 -4.40 -8.24
C PHE A 111 4.30 -4.11 -7.13
N GLU A 112 5.34 -3.34 -7.44
CA GLU A 112 6.25 -2.75 -6.47
C GLU A 112 6.23 -1.23 -6.61
N GLY A 113 6.31 -0.51 -5.50
CA GLY A 113 6.53 0.94 -5.50
C GLY A 113 6.70 1.47 -4.07
N GLU A 114 7.01 2.75 -3.95
CA GLU A 114 7.08 3.43 -2.65
C GLU A 114 5.97 4.46 -2.54
N VAL A 115 5.19 4.38 -1.45
CA VAL A 115 4.10 5.33 -1.19
C VAL A 115 4.47 6.30 -0.08
N TYR A 116 4.10 7.57 -0.24
CA TYR A 116 4.17 8.60 0.80
C TYR A 116 2.80 9.24 0.96
N VAL A 117 2.36 9.36 2.21
CA VAL A 117 1.11 10.05 2.55
C VAL A 117 1.41 11.15 3.56
N PRO A 118 1.15 12.43 3.24
CA PRO A 118 1.29 13.52 4.20
C PRO A 118 0.29 13.41 5.35
N LEU A 119 0.70 13.85 6.55
CA LEU A 119 -0.21 14.01 7.69
C LEU A 119 -1.46 14.80 7.29
N GLY A 120 -2.62 14.33 7.76
CA GLY A 120 -3.93 14.93 7.47
C GLY A 120 -4.68 14.30 6.28
N THR A 121 -4.04 13.41 5.51
CA THR A 121 -4.74 12.57 4.52
C THR A 121 -5.31 11.32 5.20
N SER A 122 -6.62 11.12 5.12
CA SER A 122 -7.29 9.95 5.70
C SER A 122 -8.43 9.48 4.81
N GLY A 123 -8.84 8.21 4.96
CA GLY A 123 -10.00 7.63 4.29
C GLY A 123 -9.83 7.55 2.78
N VAL A 124 -8.66 7.09 2.34
CA VAL A 124 -8.30 6.98 0.92
C VAL A 124 -7.61 5.64 0.64
N SER A 125 -7.94 5.03 -0.50
CA SER A 125 -7.23 3.87 -1.02
C SER A 125 -6.01 4.32 -1.80
N LEU A 126 -4.87 3.71 -1.48
CA LEU A 126 -3.54 4.00 -2.02
C LEU A 126 -3.21 3.11 -3.22
N LEU A 127 -3.67 1.85 -3.16
CA LEU A 127 -3.44 0.82 -4.16
C LEU A 127 -4.62 -0.14 -4.19
N GLN A 128 -4.96 -0.63 -5.39
CA GLN A 128 -5.96 -1.66 -5.61
C GLN A 128 -5.45 -2.77 -6.55
N ILE A 129 -6.00 -3.96 -6.36
CA ILE A 129 -6.15 -4.95 -7.44
C ILE A 129 -7.62 -4.88 -7.84
N PHE A 130 -7.90 -4.19 -8.95
CA PHE A 130 -9.24 -4.13 -9.53
C PHE A 130 -9.58 -5.46 -10.22
N GLY A 131 -10.86 -5.70 -10.46
CA GLY A 131 -11.39 -6.96 -10.99
C GLY A 131 -11.80 -7.90 -9.85
N GLY A 132 -13.02 -8.45 -9.94
CA GLY A 132 -13.58 -9.37 -8.94
C GLY A 132 -14.97 -9.86 -9.35
N ASN A 133 -15.76 -10.37 -8.40
CA ASN A 133 -17.07 -10.92 -8.74
C ASN A 133 -18.08 -9.81 -9.09
N MET A 134 -18.44 -9.67 -10.36
CA MET A 134 -19.48 -8.73 -10.81
C MET A 134 -20.90 -9.33 -10.86
N SER A 135 -21.16 -10.40 -10.10
CA SER A 135 -22.48 -11.02 -9.98
C SER A 135 -23.55 -10.03 -9.52
N ALA A 136 -24.76 -10.18 -10.07
CA ALA A 136 -25.93 -9.36 -9.75
C ALA A 136 -26.32 -9.39 -8.26
N THR A 137 -25.98 -10.45 -7.52
CA THR A 137 -26.44 -10.65 -6.14
C THR A 137 -25.45 -10.16 -5.08
N LYS A 138 -24.16 -10.14 -5.39
CA LYS A 138 -23.11 -9.69 -4.48
C LYS A 138 -21.90 -9.16 -5.26
N PRO A 139 -22.04 -8.00 -5.92
CA PRO A 139 -20.96 -7.43 -6.71
C PRO A 139 -19.82 -6.98 -5.79
N GLN A 140 -18.61 -7.36 -6.16
CA GLN A 140 -17.35 -6.96 -5.54
C GLN A 140 -16.32 -6.71 -6.65
N ALA A 141 -16.28 -5.46 -7.11
CA ALA A 141 -15.48 -5.02 -8.25
C ALA A 141 -13.95 -5.01 -8.00
N THR A 142 -13.53 -5.13 -6.75
CA THR A 142 -12.12 -5.00 -6.35
C THR A 142 -11.71 -6.20 -5.50
N SER A 143 -10.61 -6.84 -5.89
CA SER A 143 -10.04 -7.99 -5.17
C SER A 143 -9.26 -7.59 -3.93
N PHE A 144 -8.60 -6.44 -3.95
CA PHE A 144 -7.86 -5.92 -2.81
C PHE A 144 -7.74 -4.40 -2.85
N MET A 145 -7.77 -3.75 -1.68
CA MET A 145 -7.37 -2.35 -1.49
C MET A 145 -6.46 -2.20 -0.27
N LEU A 146 -5.34 -1.51 -0.48
CA LEU A 146 -4.56 -0.88 0.59
C LEU A 146 -5.13 0.52 0.80
N GLN A 147 -5.41 0.87 2.06
CA GLN A 147 -5.99 2.15 2.45
C GLN A 147 -5.15 2.80 3.55
N ILE A 148 -5.33 4.10 3.73
CA ILE A 148 -4.89 4.81 4.94
C ILE A 148 -6.09 5.39 5.65
N ASP A 149 -6.22 5.11 6.95
CA ASP A 149 -7.23 5.66 7.84
C ASP A 149 -6.58 6.14 9.15
N ASN A 150 -6.62 7.45 9.37
CA ASN A 150 -6.11 8.14 10.55
C ASN A 150 -4.68 7.71 10.94
N GLY A 151 -3.78 7.70 9.95
CA GLY A 151 -2.36 7.35 10.11
C GLY A 151 -2.04 5.86 10.00
N ASN A 152 -3.05 5.00 9.96
CA ASN A 152 -2.83 3.56 9.85
C ASN A 152 -3.03 3.08 8.42
N LEU A 153 -2.10 2.28 7.91
CA LEU A 153 -2.35 1.48 6.72
C LEU A 153 -3.27 0.32 7.06
N THR A 154 -4.35 0.16 6.28
CA THR A 154 -5.39 -0.84 6.51
C THR A 154 -5.75 -1.59 5.23
N SER A 155 -6.32 -2.79 5.38
CA SER A 155 -7.05 -3.44 4.29
C SER A 155 -8.47 -2.87 4.17
N GLN A 156 -9.15 -3.17 3.05
CA GLN A 156 -10.57 -2.82 2.86
C GLN A 156 -11.55 -3.32 3.94
N SER A 157 -11.15 -4.30 4.76
CA SER A 157 -11.93 -4.80 5.90
C SER A 157 -11.60 -4.06 7.21
N ASN A 158 -10.90 -2.93 7.13
CA ASN A 158 -10.38 -2.15 8.26
C ASN A 158 -9.39 -2.91 9.16
N LYS A 159 -8.78 -3.99 8.67
CA LYS A 159 -7.68 -4.62 9.41
C LYS A 159 -6.47 -3.70 9.35
N VAL A 160 -5.95 -3.30 10.51
CA VAL A 160 -4.68 -2.54 10.60
C VAL A 160 -3.52 -3.44 10.17
N LEU A 161 -2.74 -2.94 9.22
CA LEU A 161 -1.58 -3.63 8.63
C LEU A 161 -0.28 -3.00 9.11
N GLN A 162 -0.28 -1.67 9.30
CA GLN A 162 0.84 -0.90 9.83
C GLN A 162 0.34 0.39 10.45
N GLN A 163 0.86 0.77 11.61
CA GLN A 163 0.52 2.03 12.30
C GLN A 163 1.48 3.16 11.88
N ASP A 164 1.15 4.40 12.24
CA ASP A 164 2.03 5.58 12.14
C ASP A 164 2.76 5.69 10.78
N SER A 165 1.96 5.70 9.72
CA SER A 165 2.40 5.60 8.33
C SER A 165 2.35 6.93 7.57
N TYR A 166 2.38 8.05 8.29
CA TYR A 166 2.48 9.39 7.71
C TYR A 166 3.93 9.84 7.52
N ASP A 167 4.10 10.78 6.60
CA ASP A 167 5.31 11.58 6.39
C ASP A 167 6.62 10.78 6.21
N ARG A 168 6.50 9.60 5.62
CA ARG A 168 7.62 8.76 5.20
C ARG A 168 7.26 7.95 3.96
N TRP A 169 8.29 7.54 3.23
CA TRP A 169 8.16 6.55 2.17
C TRP A 169 8.02 5.16 2.78
N ILE A 170 7.11 4.37 2.24
CA ILE A 170 6.84 2.99 2.64
C ILE A 170 6.96 2.14 1.39
N LYS A 171 7.85 1.13 1.41
CA LYS A 171 7.96 0.19 0.29
C LYS A 171 6.73 -0.72 0.30
N VAL A 172 5.99 -0.74 -0.78
CA VAL A 172 4.82 -1.58 -1.00
C VAL A 172 5.15 -2.58 -2.10
N ASN A 173 4.98 -3.86 -1.80
CA ASN A 173 5.04 -4.92 -2.79
C ASN A 173 3.79 -5.78 -2.62
N ILE A 174 3.01 -5.93 -3.69
CA ILE A 174 1.80 -6.75 -3.69
C ILE A 174 1.87 -7.76 -4.83
N ILE A 175 1.61 -9.02 -4.48
CA ILE A 175 1.66 -10.15 -5.40
C ILE A 175 0.26 -10.76 -5.50
N HIS A 176 -0.23 -10.90 -6.73
CA HIS A 176 -1.41 -11.68 -7.05
C HIS A 176 -1.00 -12.96 -7.77
N HIS A 177 -1.08 -14.09 -7.08
CA HIS A 177 -0.98 -15.43 -7.68
C HIS A 177 -2.34 -15.81 -8.27
N ALA A 178 -2.63 -15.34 -9.49
CA ALA A 178 -3.95 -15.44 -10.09
C ALA A 178 -4.45 -16.89 -10.23
N SER A 179 -3.57 -17.83 -10.52
CA SER A 179 -3.91 -19.27 -10.64
C SER A 179 -4.40 -19.90 -9.34
N THR A 180 -3.94 -19.39 -8.19
CA THR A 180 -4.36 -19.84 -6.86
C THR A 180 -5.25 -18.83 -6.15
N ARG A 181 -5.57 -17.71 -6.82
CA ARG A 181 -6.39 -16.60 -6.32
C ARG A 181 -5.84 -15.94 -5.06
N LYS A 182 -4.55 -16.13 -4.77
CA LYS A 182 -3.92 -15.71 -3.51
C LYS A 182 -3.26 -14.35 -3.70
N ILE A 183 -3.53 -13.43 -2.78
CA ILE A 183 -2.91 -12.11 -2.73
C ILE A 183 -2.03 -12.03 -1.48
N LEU A 184 -0.81 -11.53 -1.66
CA LEU A 184 0.16 -11.26 -0.60
C LEU A 184 0.54 -9.79 -0.64
N LEU A 185 0.57 -9.14 0.52
CA LEU A 185 1.06 -7.76 0.66
C LEU A 185 2.26 -7.73 1.58
N PHE A 186 3.29 -7.04 1.13
CA PHE A 186 4.49 -6.73 1.86
C PHE A 186 4.59 -5.21 2.06
N LEU A 187 4.88 -4.80 3.29
CA LEU A 187 5.20 -3.43 3.65
C LEU A 187 6.61 -3.41 4.24
N ASP A 188 7.46 -2.53 3.72
CA ASP A 188 8.87 -2.42 4.13
C ASP A 188 9.59 -3.79 4.14
N GLY A 189 9.26 -4.62 3.14
CA GLY A 189 9.79 -5.98 2.96
C GLY A 189 9.13 -7.06 3.81
N ILE A 190 8.25 -6.74 4.76
CA ILE A 190 7.62 -7.70 5.68
C ILE A 190 6.25 -8.12 5.13
N ASN A 191 5.97 -9.42 5.04
CA ASN A 191 4.63 -9.90 4.70
C ASN A 191 3.64 -9.58 5.83
N VAL A 192 2.75 -8.62 5.61
CA VAL A 192 1.78 -8.15 6.61
C VAL A 192 0.38 -8.70 6.37
N TYR A 193 0.10 -9.21 5.17
CA TYR A 193 -1.24 -9.62 4.81
C TYR A 193 -1.29 -10.69 3.72
N LYS A 194 -2.23 -11.62 3.91
CA LYS A 194 -2.58 -12.67 2.95
C LYS A 194 -4.10 -12.72 2.85
N THR A 195 -4.62 -12.72 1.63
CA THR A 195 -6.07 -12.86 1.35
C THR A 195 -6.29 -13.61 0.04
N THR A 196 -7.56 -13.86 -0.29
CA THR A 196 -7.99 -14.38 -1.58
C THR A 196 -8.58 -13.24 -2.41
N ASP A 197 -8.43 -13.29 -3.73
CA ASP A 197 -9.11 -12.40 -4.67
C ASP A 197 -10.64 -12.50 -4.55
N SER A 198 -11.35 -11.58 -5.19
CA SER A 198 -12.80 -11.50 -5.09
C SER A 198 -13.55 -12.15 -6.25
N GLY A 199 -12.89 -12.85 -7.18
CA GLY A 199 -13.56 -13.54 -8.29
C GLY A 199 -12.74 -13.56 -9.58
N GLN A 200 -13.24 -14.30 -10.57
CA GLN A 200 -12.58 -14.53 -11.86
C GLN A 200 -12.96 -13.45 -12.88
N ASP A 201 -12.41 -12.25 -12.71
CA ASP A 201 -12.57 -11.15 -13.66
C ASP A 201 -11.22 -10.82 -14.30
N GLN A 202 -11.23 -9.89 -15.25
CA GLN A 202 -10.01 -9.23 -15.68
C GLN A 202 -9.52 -8.29 -14.56
N HIS A 203 -8.30 -8.53 -14.11
CA HIS A 203 -7.63 -7.76 -13.09
C HIS A 203 -6.67 -6.74 -13.69
N LEU A 204 -6.42 -5.67 -12.95
CA LEU A 204 -5.33 -4.71 -13.19
C LEU A 204 -4.90 -4.07 -11.86
N PHE A 205 -3.67 -3.56 -11.82
CA PHE A 205 -3.19 -2.77 -10.69
C PHE A 205 -3.59 -1.30 -10.84
N MET A 206 -4.10 -0.72 -9.75
CA MET A 206 -4.36 0.72 -9.67
C MET A 206 -3.64 1.31 -8.47
N CYS A 207 -3.07 2.51 -8.60
CA CYS A 207 -2.44 3.23 -7.48
C CYS A 207 -2.69 4.73 -7.55
N GLY A 208 -2.70 5.40 -6.41
CA GLY A 208 -2.96 6.84 -6.32
C GLY A 208 -3.85 7.17 -5.13
N ALA A 209 -4.85 8.01 -5.35
CA ALA A 209 -5.79 8.44 -4.32
C ALA A 209 -7.23 8.16 -4.74
N ASN A 210 -7.85 7.08 -4.23
CA ASN A 210 -9.26 6.78 -4.44
C ASN A 210 -10.06 6.91 -3.14
N THR A 211 -10.97 7.89 -3.07
CA THR A 211 -11.67 8.30 -1.84
C THR A 211 -12.51 7.15 -1.25
N GLN A 212 -12.37 6.91 0.06
CA GLN A 212 -13.08 5.88 0.83
C GLN A 212 -13.96 6.48 1.93
N LYS A 213 -14.36 5.68 2.92
CA LYS A 213 -15.08 6.18 4.11
C LYS A 213 -14.09 6.98 4.97
N ASN A 214 -14.60 7.88 5.82
CA ASN A 214 -13.79 8.72 6.72
C ASN A 214 -12.80 9.67 6.01
N ALA A 215 -13.05 9.99 4.74
CA ALA A 215 -12.17 10.83 3.94
C ALA A 215 -11.97 12.23 4.54
N SER A 216 -10.71 12.67 4.56
CA SER A 216 -10.33 14.08 4.79
C SER A 216 -10.82 14.95 3.62
N ASN A 217 -10.88 16.27 3.81
CA ASN A 217 -11.36 17.18 2.76
C ASN A 217 -10.42 17.23 1.54
N LEU A 218 -9.11 17.17 1.81
CA LEU A 218 -8.03 17.09 0.84
C LEU A 218 -7.23 15.81 1.15
N MET A 219 -6.99 15.01 0.13
CA MET A 219 -6.17 13.81 0.21
C MET A 219 -5.05 13.94 -0.82
N ILE A 220 -3.82 13.78 -0.34
CA ILE A 220 -2.61 13.81 -1.16
C ILE A 220 -1.92 12.47 -1.00
N VAL A 221 -1.61 11.83 -2.12
CA VAL A 221 -0.82 10.60 -2.16
C VAL A 221 0.31 10.80 -3.14
N LYS A 222 1.51 10.31 -2.79
CA LYS A 222 2.64 10.27 -3.70
C LYS A 222 3.09 8.84 -3.90
N TRP A 223 3.44 8.48 -5.12
CA TRP A 223 4.07 7.20 -5.45
C TRP A 223 5.34 7.44 -6.25
N ARG A 224 6.36 6.61 -6.05
CA ARG A 224 7.58 6.61 -6.86
C ARG A 224 8.13 5.21 -7.04
N ASN A 225 9.07 5.05 -7.98
CA ASN A 225 9.76 3.79 -8.25
C ASN A 225 8.77 2.65 -8.57
N ILE A 226 7.72 2.94 -9.34
CA ILE A 226 6.66 1.97 -9.64
C ILE A 226 7.15 0.98 -10.69
N LYS A 227 7.11 -0.31 -10.35
CA LYS A 227 7.49 -1.43 -11.22
C LYS A 227 6.43 -2.50 -11.24
N ILE A 228 6.32 -3.18 -12.38
CA ILE A 228 5.36 -4.27 -12.59
C ILE A 228 6.12 -5.49 -13.05
N PHE A 229 5.82 -6.64 -12.45
CA PHE A 229 6.45 -7.90 -12.78
C PHE A 229 5.42 -8.99 -13.06
N THR A 230 5.84 -9.96 -13.86
CA THR A 230 5.05 -11.15 -14.19
C THR A 230 5.86 -12.43 -14.05
N LYS A 231 5.18 -13.53 -13.77
CA LYS A 231 5.74 -14.89 -13.69
C LYS A 231 4.73 -15.93 -14.17
#